data_AF-A0A934CLY8-F1
#
_entry.id   AF-A0A934CLY8-F1
#
_cell.length_a   1.000
_cell.length_b   1.000
_cell.length_c   1.000
_cell.angle_alpha   90.00
_cell.angle_beta   90.00
_cell.angle_gamma   90.00
#
_symmetry.space_group_name_H-M   'P 1'
#
loop_
_entity.id
_entity.type
_entity.pdbx_description
1 polymer ?
#
loop_
_entity_poly.entity_id
_entity_poly.type
_entity_poly.pdbx_seq_one_letter_code
_entity_poly.pdbx_strand_id
1 'polypeptide(L)'
;MAIKNVSDDIKSVLERIGSMCFKAESILNLCMDGFMKHKVDLIDEARKVSPAIRTEGNELRTLLSKKATEPDANKELIKSLMSIVSSIEMAVTGLDSTLQHVRAKISEGVLFSDKAVGEIRHLFKETLDILKTAGDTLVTKNEVLMKYVVDKYKNLDEIVEGYAEGHEERLIKGLCQPQASPVYLNIMDSIMTVVWHVKQALVKLFESE
;
A
#
# COMPACT_ATOMS: atom_id res chain seq x y z
N MET A 1 -11.61 1.63 36.52
CA MET A 1 -11.53 2.86 35.70
C MET A 1 -10.32 2.83 34.74
N ALA A 2 -9.19 2.21 35.10
CA ALA A 2 -8.00 2.09 34.23
C ALA A 2 -8.17 1.21 32.97
N ILE A 3 -8.91 0.08 33.05
CA ILE A 3 -9.09 -0.84 31.91
C ILE A 3 -9.87 -0.21 30.74
N LYS A 4 -10.80 0.72 31.03
CA LYS A 4 -11.56 1.44 30.00
C LYS A 4 -10.67 2.39 29.19
N ASN A 5 -9.74 3.08 29.84
CA ASN A 5 -8.84 4.05 29.20
C ASN A 5 -7.86 3.39 28.20
N VAL A 6 -7.32 2.21 28.53
CA VAL A 6 -6.33 1.54 27.66
C VAL A 6 -6.97 1.02 26.37
N SER A 7 -8.19 0.49 26.46
CA SER A 7 -8.95 0.00 25.29
C SER A 7 -9.31 1.14 24.32
N ASP A 8 -9.70 2.30 24.86
CA ASP A 8 -10.06 3.47 24.06
C ASP A 8 -8.83 4.08 23.36
N ASP A 9 -7.66 4.06 24.02
CA ASP A 9 -6.40 4.51 23.43
C ASP A 9 -5.92 3.61 22.28
N ILE A 10 -6.06 2.29 22.40
CA ILE A 10 -5.70 1.33 21.33
C ILE A 10 -6.62 1.51 20.13
N LYS A 11 -7.93 1.65 20.40
CA LYS A 11 -8.92 1.88 19.35
C LYS A 11 -8.60 3.16 18.57
N SER A 12 -8.30 4.25 19.28
CA SER A 12 -7.90 5.53 18.68
C SER A 12 -6.65 5.38 17.80
N VAL A 13 -5.63 4.65 18.26
CA VAL A 13 -4.43 4.37 17.45
C VAL A 13 -4.78 3.62 16.18
N LEU A 14 -5.59 2.56 16.26
CA LEU A 14 -5.98 1.76 15.09
C LEU A 14 -6.85 2.55 14.11
N GLU A 15 -7.74 3.42 14.58
CA GLU A 15 -8.52 4.34 13.74
C GLU A 15 -7.61 5.30 12.96
N ARG A 16 -6.57 5.83 13.61
CA ARG A 16 -5.56 6.68 12.95
C ARG A 16 -4.75 5.91 11.91
N ILE A 17 -4.33 4.68 12.20
CA ILE A 17 -3.64 3.81 11.22
C ILE A 17 -4.59 3.47 10.05
N GLY A 18 -5.87 3.18 10.32
CA GLY A 18 -6.87 2.94 9.28
C GLY A 18 -7.05 4.17 8.37
N SER A 19 -7.04 5.37 8.94
CA SER A 19 -7.04 6.63 8.17
C SER A 19 -5.82 6.76 7.25
N MET A 20 -4.63 6.28 7.67
CA MET A 20 -3.45 6.23 6.80
C MET A 20 -3.69 5.33 5.59
N CYS A 21 -4.38 4.20 5.73
CA CYS A 21 -4.74 3.32 4.62
C CYS A 21 -5.69 3.98 3.63
N PHE A 22 -6.72 4.71 4.09
CA PHE A 22 -7.63 5.45 3.19
C PHE A 22 -6.93 6.61 2.47
N LYS A 23 -5.97 7.28 3.12
CA LYS A 23 -5.12 8.28 2.46
C LYS A 23 -4.23 7.62 1.40
N ALA A 24 -3.65 6.45 1.69
CA ALA A 24 -2.87 5.67 0.73
C ALA A 24 -3.71 5.20 -0.47
N GLU A 25 -4.97 4.81 -0.24
CA GLU A 25 -5.95 4.53 -1.30
C GLU A 25 -6.14 5.75 -2.21
N SER A 26 -6.30 6.95 -1.64
CA SER A 26 -6.47 8.18 -2.43
C SER A 26 -5.26 8.51 -3.32
N ILE A 27 -4.04 8.21 -2.85
CA ILE A 27 -2.80 8.33 -3.64
C ILE A 27 -2.89 7.43 -4.87
N LEU A 28 -3.23 6.16 -4.66
CA LEU A 28 -3.29 5.18 -5.75
C LEU A 28 -4.42 5.50 -6.73
N ASN A 29 -5.55 6.03 -6.26
CA ASN A 29 -6.67 6.41 -7.11
C ASN A 29 -6.28 7.55 -8.06
N LEU A 30 -5.60 8.59 -7.54
CA LEU A 30 -5.03 9.66 -8.36
C LEU A 30 -3.94 9.16 -9.31
N CYS A 31 -3.09 8.24 -8.85
CA CYS A 31 -2.06 7.59 -9.68
C CYS A 31 -2.68 6.85 -10.86
N MET A 32 -3.71 6.04 -10.60
CA MET A 32 -4.46 5.30 -11.62
C MET A 32 -5.09 6.26 -12.64
N ASP A 33 -5.75 7.32 -12.18
CA ASP A 33 -6.33 8.33 -13.06
C ASP A 33 -5.26 9.05 -13.90
N GLY A 34 -4.13 9.41 -13.29
CA GLY A 34 -2.99 10.02 -13.98
C GLY A 34 -2.38 9.08 -15.03
N PHE A 35 -2.23 7.80 -14.73
CA PHE A 35 -1.77 6.77 -15.65
C PHE A 35 -2.71 6.62 -16.84
N MET A 36 -4.01 6.46 -16.58
CA MET A 36 -5.03 6.21 -17.62
C MET A 36 -5.28 7.44 -18.51
N LYS A 37 -5.21 8.65 -17.93
CA LYS A 37 -5.47 9.91 -18.65
C LYS A 37 -4.19 10.58 -19.14
N HIS A 38 -3.03 9.99 -18.89
CA HIS A 38 -1.69 10.54 -19.16
C HIS A 38 -1.50 11.96 -18.58
N LYS A 39 -1.96 12.19 -17.34
CA LYS A 39 -1.90 13.50 -16.67
C LYS A 39 -0.88 13.51 -15.54
N VAL A 40 0.25 14.17 -15.80
CA VAL A 40 1.34 14.38 -14.82
C VAL A 40 0.86 15.15 -13.58
N ASP A 41 -0.04 16.13 -13.74
CA ASP A 41 -0.55 16.94 -12.64
C ASP A 41 -1.28 16.11 -11.57
N LEU A 42 -1.98 15.04 -11.97
CA LEU A 42 -2.63 14.13 -11.02
C LEU A 42 -1.62 13.32 -10.21
N ILE A 43 -0.46 13.00 -10.81
CA ILE A 43 0.65 12.33 -10.12
C ILE A 43 1.30 13.28 -9.11
N ASP A 44 1.43 14.56 -9.46
CA ASP A 44 1.94 15.59 -8.53
C ASP A 44 0.97 15.89 -7.40
N GLU A 45 -0.33 15.85 -7.65
CA GLU A 45 -1.36 15.95 -6.61
C GLU A 45 -1.28 14.76 -5.64
N ALA A 46 -1.21 13.54 -6.16
CA ALA A 46 -1.09 12.32 -5.37
C ALA A 46 0.13 12.36 -4.43
N ARG A 47 1.29 12.80 -4.94
CA ARG A 47 2.54 12.90 -4.15
C ARG A 47 2.42 13.82 -2.94
N LYS A 48 1.53 14.82 -2.95
CA LYS A 48 1.34 15.75 -1.83
C LYS A 48 0.68 15.09 -0.62
N VAL A 49 0.07 13.92 -0.77
CA VAL A 49 -0.60 13.20 0.31
C VAL A 49 0.40 12.41 1.16
N SER A 50 1.47 11.86 0.58
CA SER A 50 2.46 11.02 1.27
C SER A 50 3.09 11.68 2.52
N PRO A 51 3.47 12.98 2.51
CA PRO A 51 3.97 13.66 3.71
C PRO A 51 2.97 13.65 4.88
N ALA A 52 1.68 13.83 4.61
CA ALA A 52 0.66 13.83 5.66
C ALA A 52 0.55 12.45 6.34
N ILE A 53 0.70 11.35 5.57
CA ILE A 53 0.72 10.00 6.13
C ILE A 53 1.97 9.77 6.99
N ARG A 54 3.14 10.23 6.54
CA ARG A 54 4.39 10.11 7.32
C ARG A 54 4.38 10.95 8.61
N THR A 55 3.77 12.13 8.58
CA THR A 55 3.56 12.94 9.80
C THR A 55 2.69 12.18 10.80
N GLU A 56 1.57 11.60 10.35
CA GLU A 56 0.70 10.77 11.19
C GLU A 56 1.47 9.57 11.79
N GLY A 57 2.27 8.87 10.98
CA GLY A 57 3.10 7.75 11.43
C GLY A 57 4.13 8.16 12.49
N ASN A 58 4.78 9.31 12.31
CA ASN A 58 5.70 9.87 13.31
C ASN A 58 4.99 10.19 14.63
N GLU A 59 3.84 10.85 14.58
CA GLU A 59 3.06 11.18 15.77
C GLU A 59 2.62 9.91 16.53
N LEU A 60 2.15 8.89 15.80
CA LEU A 60 1.79 7.60 16.38
C LEU A 60 2.99 6.92 17.05
N ARG A 61 4.17 6.92 16.42
CA ARG A 61 5.39 6.38 17.02
C ARG A 61 5.79 7.13 18.29
N THR A 62 5.70 8.45 18.31
CA THR A 62 5.99 9.27 19.49
C THR A 62 5.01 8.94 20.63
N LEU A 63 3.71 8.86 20.31
CA LEU A 63 2.67 8.47 21.27
C LEU A 63 2.95 7.08 21.85
N LEU A 64 3.20 6.09 20.98
CA LEU A 64 3.47 4.70 21.38
C LEU A 64 4.76 4.59 22.20
N SER A 65 5.80 5.33 21.85
CA SER A 65 7.07 5.38 22.60
C SER A 65 6.86 5.92 24.01
N LYS A 66 6.05 6.99 24.14
CA LYS A 66 5.70 7.54 25.46
C LYS A 66 4.93 6.51 26.29
N LYS A 67 3.93 5.84 25.71
CA LYS A 67 3.18 4.77 26.39
C LYS A 67 4.08 3.62 26.84
N ALA A 68 5.11 3.27 26.08
CA ALA A 68 6.04 2.19 26.44
C ALA A 68 6.82 2.43 27.74
N THR A 69 6.91 3.70 28.19
CA THR A 69 7.58 4.08 29.45
C THR A 69 6.70 3.98 30.68
N GLU A 70 5.38 3.78 30.51
CA GLU A 70 4.44 3.67 31.63
C GLU A 70 4.66 2.33 32.38
N PRO A 71 4.56 2.30 33.73
CA PRO A 71 4.84 1.10 34.52
C PRO A 71 4.00 -0.13 34.14
N ASP A 72 2.74 0.09 33.77
CA ASP A 72 1.76 -0.95 33.43
C ASP A 72 1.61 -1.15 31.91
N ALA A 73 2.56 -0.65 31.12
CA ALA A 73 2.50 -0.70 29.67
C ALA A 73 2.59 -2.14 29.11
N ASN A 74 1.67 -2.49 28.22
CA ASN A 74 1.79 -3.71 27.43
C ASN A 74 2.82 -3.50 26.28
N LYS A 75 4.09 -3.79 26.58
CA LYS A 75 5.21 -3.56 25.66
C LYS A 75 5.13 -4.36 24.36
N GLU A 76 4.62 -5.59 24.39
CA GLU A 76 4.47 -6.42 23.17
C GLU A 76 3.36 -5.88 22.27
N LEU A 77 2.24 -5.43 22.83
CA LEU A 77 1.21 -4.75 22.05
C LEU A 77 1.74 -3.47 21.43
N ILE A 78 2.46 -2.65 22.19
CA ILE A 78 3.04 -1.39 21.68
C ILE A 78 4.02 -1.66 20.55
N LYS A 79 4.91 -2.65 20.70
CA LYS A 79 5.85 -3.08 19.66
C LYS A 79 5.10 -3.52 18.39
N SER A 80 4.00 -4.24 18.56
CA SER A 80 3.18 -4.66 17.43
C SER A 80 2.50 -3.49 16.73
N LEU A 81 1.92 -2.54 17.47
CA LEU A 81 1.35 -1.31 16.91
C LEU A 81 2.41 -0.48 16.17
N MET A 82 3.64 -0.37 16.71
CA MET A 82 4.75 0.29 16.02
C MET A 82 5.11 -0.43 14.71
N SER A 83 5.12 -1.76 14.71
CA SER A 83 5.38 -2.56 13.50
C SER A 83 4.29 -2.36 12.45
N ILE A 84 3.02 -2.26 12.86
CA ILE A 84 1.89 -1.98 11.96
C ILE A 84 2.06 -0.61 11.31
N VAL A 85 2.36 0.44 12.10
CA VAL A 85 2.63 1.80 11.59
C VAL A 85 3.76 1.78 10.55
N SER A 86 4.89 1.14 10.88
CA SER A 86 6.03 1.03 9.97
C SER A 86 5.68 0.31 8.68
N SER A 87 4.91 -0.78 8.74
CA SER A 87 4.45 -1.49 7.55
C SER A 87 3.59 -0.59 6.65
N ILE A 88 2.67 0.21 7.19
CA ILE A 88 1.88 1.14 6.37
C ILE A 88 2.76 2.23 5.73
N GLU A 89 3.78 2.76 6.41
CA GLU A 89 4.71 3.72 5.79
C GLU A 89 5.57 3.11 4.68
N MET A 90 5.91 1.84 4.80
CA MET A 90 6.58 1.12 3.72
C MET A 90 5.66 0.89 2.53
N ALA A 91 4.37 0.65 2.76
CA ALA A 91 3.38 0.64 1.69
C ALA A 91 3.28 2.02 1.00
N VAL A 92 3.35 3.12 1.74
CA VAL A 92 3.44 4.48 1.18
C VAL A 92 4.72 4.69 0.37
N THR A 93 5.83 4.07 0.77
CA THR A 93 7.08 4.09 -0.01
C THR A 93 6.90 3.37 -1.35
N GLY A 94 6.23 2.21 -1.37
CA GLY A 94 5.84 1.53 -2.62
C GLY A 94 4.93 2.40 -3.52
N LEU A 95 3.99 3.14 -2.93
CA LEU A 95 3.16 4.10 -3.67
C LEU A 95 3.99 5.25 -4.26
N ASP A 96 4.94 5.81 -3.51
CA ASP A 96 5.82 6.87 -4.01
C ASP A 96 6.69 6.38 -5.19
N SER A 97 7.21 5.14 -5.12
CA SER A 97 7.88 4.49 -6.25
C SER A 97 6.94 4.31 -7.44
N THR A 98 5.70 3.84 -7.20
CA THR A 98 4.68 3.71 -8.25
C THR A 98 4.45 5.05 -8.96
N LEU A 99 4.24 6.13 -8.19
CA LEU A 99 4.07 7.49 -8.73
C LEU A 99 5.28 7.94 -9.55
N GLN A 100 6.50 7.63 -9.10
CA GLN A 100 7.72 7.94 -9.82
C GLN A 100 7.77 7.24 -11.18
N HIS A 101 7.50 5.93 -11.22
CA HIS A 101 7.55 5.16 -12.47
C HIS A 101 6.42 5.55 -13.43
N VAL A 102 5.21 5.80 -12.93
CA VAL A 102 4.09 6.31 -13.74
C VAL A 102 4.40 7.70 -14.28
N ARG A 103 4.99 8.59 -13.48
CA ARG A 103 5.42 9.92 -13.95
C ARG A 103 6.43 9.78 -15.08
N ALA A 104 7.47 8.96 -14.91
CA ALA A 104 8.50 8.74 -15.92
C ALA A 104 7.86 8.25 -17.22
N LYS A 105 6.97 7.25 -17.16
CA LYS A 105 6.20 6.75 -18.31
C LYS A 105 5.47 7.85 -19.06
N ILE A 106 4.84 8.79 -18.35
CA ILE A 106 4.06 9.86 -18.97
C ILE A 106 4.99 10.93 -19.56
N SER A 107 5.95 11.42 -18.76
CA SER A 107 6.84 12.51 -19.15
C SER A 107 7.79 12.15 -20.28
N GLU A 108 8.24 10.90 -20.33
CA GLU A 108 9.17 10.40 -21.36
C GLU A 108 8.42 9.84 -22.59
N GLY A 109 7.08 9.84 -22.57
CA GLY A 109 6.28 9.33 -23.68
C GLY A 109 6.40 7.82 -23.90
N VAL A 110 6.75 7.05 -22.87
CA VAL A 110 6.89 5.59 -22.97
C VAL A 110 5.52 4.98 -23.28
N LEU A 111 5.43 4.27 -24.39
CA LEU A 111 4.19 3.61 -24.83
C LEU A 111 4.09 2.22 -24.25
N PHE A 112 2.92 1.90 -23.69
CA PHE A 112 2.55 0.55 -23.26
C PHE A 112 1.54 -0.01 -24.26
N SER A 113 1.56 -1.33 -24.45
CA SER A 113 0.50 -2.02 -25.21
C SER A 113 -0.81 -1.99 -24.42
N ASP A 114 -1.93 -2.17 -25.12
CA ASP A 114 -3.25 -2.26 -24.47
C ASP A 114 -3.30 -3.36 -23.41
N LYS A 115 -2.57 -4.47 -23.66
CA LYS A 115 -2.44 -5.57 -22.71
C LYS A 115 -1.71 -5.12 -21.44
N ALA A 116 -0.56 -4.46 -21.56
CA ALA A 116 0.19 -3.94 -20.42
C ALA A 116 -0.60 -2.87 -19.64
N VAL A 117 -1.33 -2.00 -20.34
CA VAL A 117 -2.25 -1.03 -19.70
C VAL A 117 -3.34 -1.76 -18.92
N GLY A 118 -3.91 -2.82 -19.48
CA GLY A 118 -4.92 -3.65 -18.82
C GLY A 118 -4.39 -4.37 -17.57
N GLU A 119 -3.18 -4.92 -17.65
CA GLU A 119 -2.48 -5.60 -16.56
C GLU A 119 -2.21 -4.63 -15.39
N ILE A 120 -1.60 -3.46 -15.66
CA ILE A 120 -1.36 -2.44 -14.63
C ILE A 120 -2.67 -1.91 -14.03
N ARG A 121 -3.69 -1.67 -14.86
CA ARG A 121 -5.01 -1.21 -14.37
C ARG A 121 -5.66 -2.26 -13.46
N HIS A 122 -5.50 -3.53 -13.76
CA HIS A 122 -5.97 -4.61 -12.89
C HIS A 122 -5.27 -4.55 -11.54
N LEU A 123 -3.94 -4.48 -11.52
CA LEU A 123 -3.15 -4.38 -10.27
C LEU A 123 -3.56 -3.16 -9.43
N PHE A 124 -3.78 -2.00 -10.05
CA PHE A 124 -4.25 -0.81 -9.33
C PHE A 124 -5.61 -1.02 -8.67
N LYS A 125 -6.57 -1.64 -9.36
CA LYS A 125 -7.91 -1.90 -8.82
C LYS A 125 -7.86 -2.87 -7.64
N GLU A 126 -7.11 -3.95 -7.77
CA GLU A 126 -6.95 -4.93 -6.70
C GLU A 126 -6.26 -4.31 -5.48
N THR A 127 -5.24 -3.46 -5.70
CA THR A 127 -4.53 -2.78 -4.62
C THR A 127 -5.38 -1.71 -3.92
N LEU A 128 -6.25 -1.00 -4.66
CA LEU A 128 -7.23 -0.08 -4.08
C LEU A 128 -8.18 -0.79 -3.11
N ASP A 129 -8.72 -1.94 -3.55
CA ASP A 129 -9.59 -2.76 -2.73
C ASP A 129 -8.89 -3.30 -1.47
N ILE A 130 -7.61 -3.71 -1.60
CA ILE A 130 -6.77 -4.12 -0.47
C ILE A 130 -6.53 -2.99 0.51
N LEU A 131 -6.18 -1.79 0.05
CA LEU A 131 -5.94 -0.62 0.91
C LEU A 131 -7.20 -0.22 1.68
N LYS A 132 -8.34 -0.20 0.99
CA LYS A 132 -9.64 0.08 1.61
C LYS A 132 -10.00 -0.98 2.66
N THR A 133 -9.92 -2.26 2.28
CA THR A 133 -10.22 -3.38 3.18
C THR A 133 -9.29 -3.40 4.39
N ALA A 134 -8.02 -3.03 4.23
CA ALA A 134 -7.08 -2.91 5.33
C ALA A 134 -7.47 -1.79 6.30
N GLY A 135 -7.90 -0.62 5.78
CA GLY A 135 -8.46 0.45 6.60
C GLY A 135 -9.65 -0.02 7.44
N ASP A 136 -10.61 -0.70 6.80
CA ASP A 136 -11.78 -1.27 7.47
C ASP A 136 -11.38 -2.35 8.51
N THR A 137 -10.39 -3.19 8.18
CA THR A 137 -9.88 -4.23 9.09
C THR A 137 -9.25 -3.63 10.34
N LEU A 138 -8.46 -2.57 10.21
CA LEU A 138 -7.83 -1.89 11.35
C LEU A 138 -8.87 -1.28 12.29
N VAL A 139 -9.92 -0.67 11.75
CA VAL A 139 -11.00 -0.06 12.54
C VAL A 139 -11.88 -1.11 13.22
N THR A 140 -12.23 -2.17 12.49
CA THR A 140 -13.23 -3.17 12.95
C THR A 140 -12.63 -4.38 13.65
N LYS A 141 -11.32 -4.61 13.49
CA LYS A 141 -10.62 -5.85 13.87
C LYS A 141 -11.29 -7.11 13.32
N ASN A 142 -11.86 -7.03 12.12
CA ASN A 142 -12.54 -8.17 11.51
C ASN A 142 -11.54 -9.13 10.84
N GLU A 143 -11.32 -10.29 11.45
CA GLU A 143 -10.39 -11.33 10.96
C GLU A 143 -10.76 -11.84 9.55
N VAL A 144 -12.05 -11.83 9.18
CA VAL A 144 -12.50 -12.23 7.84
C VAL A 144 -11.94 -11.29 6.77
N LEU A 145 -11.91 -9.99 7.05
CA LEU A 145 -11.34 -8.99 6.14
C LEU A 145 -9.81 -9.13 6.04
N MET A 146 -9.13 -9.49 7.13
CA MET A 146 -7.70 -9.82 7.09
C MET A 146 -7.42 -11.04 6.20
N LYS A 147 -8.16 -12.14 6.39
CA LYS A 147 -8.02 -13.35 5.56
C LYS A 147 -8.24 -13.05 4.09
N TYR A 148 -9.25 -12.24 3.77
CA TYR A 148 -9.50 -11.76 2.42
C TYR A 148 -8.27 -11.05 1.81
N VAL A 149 -7.63 -10.13 2.54
CA VAL A 149 -6.42 -9.44 2.06
C VAL A 149 -5.25 -10.40 1.89
N VAL A 150 -5.07 -11.37 2.80
CA VAL A 150 -4.01 -12.39 2.68
C VAL A 150 -4.19 -13.24 1.43
N ASP A 151 -5.41 -13.67 1.13
CA ASP A 151 -5.69 -14.48 -0.05
C ASP A 151 -5.59 -13.65 -1.34
N LYS A 152 -6.01 -12.38 -1.32
CA LYS A 152 -5.76 -11.44 -2.42
C LYS A 152 -4.28 -11.28 -2.73
N TYR A 153 -3.43 -11.16 -1.71
CA TYR A 153 -1.98 -11.08 -1.92
C TYR A 153 -1.45 -12.33 -2.64
N LYS A 154 -1.81 -13.54 -2.19
CA LYS A 154 -1.36 -14.78 -2.84
C LYS A 154 -1.79 -14.84 -4.31
N ASN A 155 -3.05 -14.53 -4.59
CA ASN A 155 -3.57 -14.50 -5.95
C ASN A 155 -2.84 -13.47 -6.82
N LEU A 156 -2.54 -12.29 -6.28
CA LEU A 156 -1.81 -11.25 -6.99
C LEU A 156 -0.35 -11.63 -7.26
N ASP A 157 0.30 -12.32 -6.33
CA ASP A 157 1.67 -12.82 -6.46
C ASP A 157 1.77 -13.74 -7.70
N GLU A 158 0.87 -14.72 -7.80
CA GLU A 158 0.77 -15.62 -8.96
C GLU A 158 0.43 -14.89 -10.26
N ILE A 159 -0.50 -13.92 -10.22
CA ILE A 159 -0.88 -13.13 -11.39
C ILE A 159 0.29 -12.28 -11.90
N VAL A 160 1.08 -11.69 -11.00
CA VAL A 160 2.23 -10.84 -11.33
C VAL A 160 3.34 -11.66 -11.99
N GLU A 161 3.59 -12.87 -11.53
CA GLU A 161 4.50 -13.81 -12.22
C GLU A 161 4.04 -14.06 -13.65
N GLY A 162 2.76 -14.40 -13.86
CA GLY A 162 2.21 -14.61 -15.20
C GLY A 162 2.23 -13.36 -16.08
N TYR A 163 2.11 -12.16 -15.50
CA TYR A 163 2.25 -10.90 -16.22
C TYR A 163 3.69 -10.61 -16.63
N ALA A 164 4.68 -10.98 -15.81
CA ALA A 164 6.09 -10.87 -16.14
C ALA A 164 6.49 -11.83 -17.26
N GLU A 165 6.10 -13.11 -17.17
CA GLU A 165 6.31 -14.12 -18.22
C GLU A 165 5.65 -13.72 -19.54
N GLY A 166 4.38 -13.30 -19.48
CA GLY A 166 3.65 -12.83 -20.65
C GLY A 166 4.28 -11.58 -21.27
N HIS A 167 4.92 -10.72 -20.47
CA HIS A 167 5.68 -9.57 -20.97
C HIS A 167 6.97 -10.00 -21.66
N GLU A 168 7.72 -10.94 -21.08
CA GLU A 168 8.92 -11.51 -21.68
C GLU A 168 8.63 -12.13 -23.05
N GLU A 169 7.57 -12.93 -23.17
CA GLU A 169 7.17 -13.50 -24.46
C GLU A 169 6.88 -12.42 -25.51
N ARG A 170 6.21 -11.33 -25.12
CA ARG A 170 5.90 -10.22 -26.02
C ARG A 170 7.16 -9.48 -26.45
N LEU A 171 8.17 -9.38 -25.59
CA LEU A 171 9.48 -8.84 -25.97
C LEU A 171 10.19 -9.73 -26.99
N ILE A 172 10.23 -11.05 -26.75
CA ILE A 172 10.84 -12.02 -27.67
C ILE A 172 10.17 -11.95 -29.06
N LYS A 173 8.84 -11.79 -29.08
CA LYS A 173 8.04 -11.68 -30.32
C LYS A 173 8.10 -10.28 -30.98
N GLY A 174 8.81 -9.31 -30.39
CA GLY A 174 8.91 -7.94 -30.90
C GLY A 174 7.61 -7.12 -30.79
N LEU A 175 6.66 -7.57 -29.96
CA LEU A 175 5.36 -6.90 -29.74
C LEU A 175 5.46 -5.79 -28.68
N CYS A 176 6.49 -5.82 -27.84
CA CYS A 176 6.78 -4.79 -26.85
C CYS A 176 8.13 -4.12 -27.13
N GLN A 177 8.22 -2.82 -26.82
CA GLN A 177 9.46 -2.07 -26.95
C GLN A 177 10.37 -2.36 -25.75
N PRO A 178 11.63 -2.78 -25.94
CA PRO A 178 12.54 -3.09 -24.83
C PRO A 178 12.71 -1.95 -23.82
N GLN A 179 12.67 -0.71 -24.31
CA GLN A 179 12.77 0.50 -23.47
C GLN A 179 11.61 0.68 -22.48
N ALA A 180 10.45 0.08 -22.74
CA ALA A 180 9.28 0.15 -21.85
C ALA A 180 9.34 -0.87 -20.70
N SER A 181 10.14 -1.93 -20.84
CA SER A 181 10.20 -3.05 -19.89
C SER A 181 10.59 -2.65 -18.48
N PRO A 182 11.66 -1.85 -18.25
CA PRO A 182 12.03 -1.47 -16.89
C PRO A 182 10.91 -0.70 -16.20
N VAL A 183 10.25 0.21 -16.92
CA VAL A 183 9.16 1.02 -16.36
C VAL A 183 7.94 0.15 -16.03
N TYR A 184 7.59 -0.80 -16.91
CA TYR A 184 6.48 -1.74 -16.68
C TYR A 184 6.71 -2.62 -15.44
N LEU A 185 7.87 -3.27 -15.37
CA LEU A 185 8.22 -4.16 -14.25
C LEU A 185 8.33 -3.37 -12.94
N ASN A 186 8.94 -2.19 -12.95
CA ASN A 186 9.06 -1.37 -11.75
C ASN A 186 7.70 -0.89 -11.21
N ILE A 187 6.71 -0.60 -12.06
CA ILE A 187 5.35 -0.28 -11.60
C ILE A 187 4.73 -1.50 -10.91
N MET A 188 4.89 -2.69 -11.50
CA MET A 188 4.36 -3.93 -10.95
C MET A 188 5.00 -4.28 -9.59
N ASP A 189 6.33 -4.22 -9.50
CA ASP A 189 7.08 -4.51 -8.27
C ASP A 189 6.77 -3.52 -7.15
N SER A 190 6.67 -2.22 -7.49
CA SER A 190 6.32 -1.18 -6.52
C SER A 190 4.89 -1.35 -5.99
N ILE A 191 3.95 -1.81 -6.82
CA ILE A 191 2.60 -2.17 -6.37
C ILE A 191 2.62 -3.40 -5.46
N MET A 192 3.38 -4.45 -5.81
CA MET A 192 3.49 -5.64 -4.94
C MET A 192 4.14 -5.31 -3.59
N THR A 193 5.04 -4.33 -3.56
CA THR A 193 5.58 -3.77 -2.30
C THR A 193 4.45 -3.20 -1.43
N VAL A 194 3.51 -2.45 -2.01
CA VAL A 194 2.34 -1.93 -1.28
C VAL A 194 1.52 -3.08 -0.69
N VAL A 195 1.14 -4.04 -1.53
CA VAL A 195 0.27 -5.16 -1.13
C VAL A 195 0.93 -6.01 -0.04
N TRP A 196 2.22 -6.32 -0.20
CA TRP A 196 2.97 -7.10 0.77
C TRP A 196 2.99 -6.42 2.14
N HIS A 197 3.33 -5.13 2.19
CA HIS A 197 3.40 -4.40 3.45
C HIS A 197 2.04 -4.20 4.12
N VAL A 198 0.97 -3.99 3.35
CA VAL A 198 -0.39 -3.96 3.89
C VAL A 198 -0.75 -5.31 4.51
N LYS A 199 -0.45 -6.41 3.83
CA LYS A 199 -0.65 -7.76 4.38
C LYS A 199 0.12 -7.95 5.69
N GLN A 200 1.40 -7.54 5.75
CA GLN A 200 2.19 -7.65 6.98
C GLN A 200 1.59 -6.85 8.14
N ALA A 201 1.07 -5.65 7.87
CA ALA A 201 0.38 -4.85 8.88
C ALA A 201 -0.84 -5.59 9.46
N LEU A 202 -1.65 -6.20 8.60
CA LEU A 202 -2.84 -6.93 9.04
C LEU A 202 -2.49 -8.22 9.76
N VAL A 203 -1.55 -9.03 9.26
CA VAL A 203 -1.11 -10.25 9.96
C VAL A 203 -0.60 -9.90 11.36
N LYS A 204 0.22 -8.85 11.49
CA LYS A 204 0.74 -8.39 12.78
C LYS A 204 -0.38 -8.01 13.76
N LEU A 205 -1.47 -7.41 13.27
CA LEU A 205 -2.63 -7.04 14.10
C LEU A 205 -3.22 -8.25 14.82
N PHE A 206 -3.33 -9.39 14.16
CA PHE A 206 -3.95 -10.61 14.70
C PHE A 206 -2.95 -11.59 15.36
N GLU A 207 -1.64 -11.41 15.16
CA GLU A 207 -0.60 -12.09 15.96
C GLU A 207 -0.46 -11.53 17.38
N SER A 208 -1.03 -10.36 17.64
CA SER A 208 -0.86 -9.59 18.88
C SER A 208 -1.97 -9.85 19.91
N GLU A 209 -2.85 -10.82 19.63
CA GLU A 209 -3.96 -11.25 20.49
C GLU A 209 -3.60 -12.47 21.34
#